data_AF-A0A950IJ33-F1
#
_entry.id   AF-A0A950IJ33-F1
#
_cell.length_a   1.000
_cell.length_b   1.000
_cell.length_c   1.000
_cell.angle_alpha   90.00
_cell.angle_beta   90.00
_cell.angle_gamma   90.00
#
_symmetry.space_group_name_H-M   'P 1'
#
loop_
_entity.id
_entity.type
_entity.pdbx_description
1 polymer ?
#
loop_
_entity_poly.entity_id
_entity_poly.type
_entity_poly.pdbx_seq_one_letter_code
_entity_poly.pdbx_strand_id
1 'polypeptide(L)'
;MPYLRLTSLPLDDTTKRHLADELTATVLDVLTDEKPEWTTVHFTAFDPTDVAVAGRLVADGAIADTHLELSAPGVDEKRWFALRNRLTDVLVDALAIDDADRWHVNVKLNRYDAHSFAVAGNAADDLDDRRHLEPETKRAPRRPGRLGWRAALFAGLALGALTTYRWLSARLTSDAIADEAPPEPRTPVPAAPPSEY
;
A
#
# COMPACT_ATOMS: atom_id res chain seq x y z
N MET A 1 -11.57 3.90 3.69
CA MET A 1 -12.00 3.91 5.12
C MET A 1 -13.51 3.80 5.26
N PRO A 2 -14.05 2.61 5.51
CA PRO A 2 -15.49 2.44 5.64
C PRO A 2 -16.02 3.07 6.93
N TYR A 3 -17.09 3.86 6.81
CA TYR A 3 -17.82 4.40 7.95
C TYR A 3 -19.28 3.95 7.86
N LEU A 4 -19.75 3.28 8.91
CA LEU A 4 -21.11 2.77 9.03
C LEU A 4 -21.83 3.56 10.10
N ARG A 5 -23.00 4.11 9.78
CA ARG A 5 -23.93 4.68 10.76
C ARG A 5 -25.20 3.85 10.80
N LEU A 6 -25.45 3.20 11.94
CA LEU A 6 -26.69 2.47 12.19
C LEU A 6 -27.64 3.35 12.99
N THR A 7 -28.75 3.73 12.37
CA THR A 7 -29.85 4.47 12.98
C THR A 7 -30.99 3.50 13.26
N SER A 8 -31.31 3.30 14.54
CA SER A 8 -32.27 2.29 15.01
C SER A 8 -32.96 2.71 16.30
N LEU A 9 -33.91 1.91 16.79
CA LEU A 9 -34.33 1.96 18.19
C LEU A 9 -33.12 1.73 19.13
N PRO A 10 -33.21 2.14 20.40
CA PRO A 10 -32.13 1.94 21.37
C PRO A 10 -31.74 0.46 21.50
N LEU A 11 -30.45 0.20 21.34
CA LEU A 11 -29.85 -1.14 21.48
C LEU A 11 -29.07 -1.24 22.80
N ASP A 12 -29.11 -2.41 23.42
CA ASP A 12 -28.25 -2.72 24.56
C ASP A 12 -26.77 -2.87 24.15
N ASP A 13 -25.88 -2.82 25.14
CA ASP A 13 -24.43 -2.86 24.90
C ASP A 13 -23.93 -4.20 24.34
N THR A 14 -24.60 -5.31 24.62
CA THR A 14 -24.23 -6.62 24.10
C THR A 14 -24.54 -6.68 22.61
N THR A 15 -25.75 -6.27 22.23
CA THR A 15 -26.19 -6.17 20.83
C THR A 15 -25.31 -5.21 20.04
N LYS A 16 -24.96 -4.04 20.60
CA LYS A 16 -24.02 -3.10 19.96
C LYS A 16 -22.65 -3.72 19.70
N ARG A 17 -22.07 -4.44 20.67
CA ARG A 17 -20.75 -5.08 20.49
C ARG A 17 -20.82 -6.14 19.40
N HIS A 18 -21.83 -7.01 19.45
CA HIS A 18 -22.02 -8.04 18.44
C HIS A 18 -22.19 -7.44 17.03
N LEU A 19 -23.04 -6.43 16.88
CA LEU A 19 -23.22 -5.73 15.60
C LEU A 19 -21.93 -5.05 15.13
N ALA A 20 -21.15 -4.44 16.03
CA ALA A 20 -19.90 -3.82 15.66
C ALA A 20 -18.91 -4.82 15.05
N ASP A 21 -18.80 -6.01 15.65
CA ASP A 21 -17.94 -7.09 15.16
C ASP A 21 -18.45 -7.63 13.80
N GLU A 22 -19.74 -8.01 13.71
CA GLU A 22 -20.32 -8.61 12.50
C GLU A 22 -20.36 -7.67 11.31
N LEU A 23 -20.75 -6.40 11.52
CA LEU A 23 -20.77 -5.40 10.46
C LEU A 23 -19.36 -5.10 9.96
N THR A 24 -18.37 -5.03 10.86
CA THR A 24 -16.97 -4.81 10.49
C THR A 24 -16.43 -5.99 9.69
N ALA A 25 -16.62 -7.22 10.16
CA ALA A 25 -16.21 -8.42 9.43
C ALA A 25 -16.85 -8.49 8.04
N THR A 26 -18.16 -8.26 7.95
CA THR A 26 -18.91 -8.30 6.69
C THR A 26 -18.40 -7.29 5.67
N VAL A 27 -18.07 -6.07 6.12
CA VAL A 27 -17.52 -5.05 5.21
C VAL A 27 -16.15 -5.45 4.71
N LEU A 28 -15.25 -5.92 5.58
CA LEU A 28 -13.88 -6.27 5.21
C LEU A 28 -13.81 -7.52 4.32
N ASP A 29 -14.76 -8.45 4.47
CA ASP A 29 -14.90 -9.60 3.59
C ASP A 29 -15.21 -9.20 2.14
N VAL A 30 -15.85 -8.06 1.92
CA VAL A 30 -16.18 -7.55 0.57
C VAL A 30 -15.19 -6.50 0.09
N LEU A 31 -14.75 -5.62 1.01
CA LEU A 31 -13.79 -4.54 0.77
C LEU A 31 -12.42 -4.97 1.31
N THR A 32 -11.83 -5.99 0.68
CA THR A 32 -10.60 -6.66 1.14
C THR A 32 -9.36 -5.77 1.21
N ASP A 33 -9.40 -4.62 0.54
CA ASP A 33 -8.30 -3.65 0.50
C ASP A 33 -8.34 -2.69 1.72
N GLU A 34 -9.45 -2.68 2.46
CA GLU A 34 -9.64 -1.87 3.66
C GLU A 34 -9.16 -2.59 4.92
N LYS A 35 -8.94 -1.84 6.00
CA LYS A 35 -8.40 -2.36 7.26
C LYS A 35 -9.40 -2.31 8.41
N PRO A 36 -9.35 -3.28 9.35
CA PRO A 36 -10.18 -3.25 10.55
C PRO A 36 -10.05 -1.96 11.34
N GLU A 37 -8.82 -1.48 11.58
CA GLU A 37 -8.58 -0.28 12.38
C GLU A 37 -9.09 1.03 11.75
N TRP A 38 -9.54 0.98 10.50
CA TRP A 38 -10.10 2.12 9.77
C TRP A 38 -11.59 2.01 9.50
N THR A 39 -12.20 0.92 9.92
CA THR A 39 -13.63 0.71 9.83
C THR A 39 -14.29 1.22 11.10
N THR A 40 -15.23 2.14 10.96
CA THR A 40 -15.95 2.72 12.10
C THR A 40 -17.42 2.34 12.04
N VAL A 41 -17.98 1.86 13.15
CA VAL A 41 -19.42 1.65 13.33
C VAL A 41 -19.93 2.64 14.37
N HIS A 42 -20.86 3.50 13.97
CA HIS A 42 -21.50 4.50 14.81
C HIS A 42 -22.98 4.16 15.01
N PHE A 43 -23.38 3.90 16.24
CA PHE A 43 -24.77 3.67 16.63
C PHE A 43 -25.46 4.99 16.97
N THR A 44 -26.55 5.31 16.28
CA THR A 44 -27.38 6.50 16.50
C THR A 44 -28.79 6.04 16.85
N ALA A 45 -29.11 5.97 18.15
CA ALA A 45 -30.47 5.64 18.57
C ALA A 45 -31.42 6.80 18.25
N PHE A 46 -32.64 6.50 17.83
CA PHE A 46 -33.73 7.47 17.78
C PHE A 46 -34.79 7.17 18.84
N ASP A 47 -35.46 8.23 19.31
CA ASP A 47 -36.66 8.09 20.12
C ASP A 47 -37.85 7.77 19.20
N PRO A 48 -38.75 6.82 19.55
CA PRO A 48 -39.98 6.57 18.81
C PRO A 48 -40.84 7.82 18.53
N THR A 49 -40.69 8.90 19.30
CA THR A 49 -41.40 10.17 19.06
C THR A 49 -40.74 11.08 18.03
N ASP A 50 -39.51 10.78 17.59
CA ASP A 50 -38.72 11.64 16.69
C ASP A 50 -38.76 11.16 15.22
N VAL A 51 -39.25 9.94 14.99
CA VAL A 51 -39.28 9.31 13.67
C VAL A 51 -40.72 9.03 13.25
N ALA A 52 -41.06 9.43 12.03
CA ALA A 52 -42.33 9.11 11.40
C ALA A 52 -42.10 8.31 10.11
N VAL A 53 -42.86 7.23 9.94
CA VAL A 53 -42.89 6.41 8.72
C VAL A 53 -44.29 6.49 8.14
N ALA A 54 -44.38 6.76 6.83
CA ALA A 54 -45.65 6.95 6.13
C ALA A 54 -46.61 7.97 6.81
N GLY A 55 -46.05 9.01 7.43
CA GLY A 55 -46.82 10.08 8.09
C GLY A 55 -47.33 9.77 9.50
N ARG A 56 -46.91 8.65 10.11
CA ARG A 56 -47.24 8.29 11.51
C ARG A 56 -45.96 8.13 12.32
N LEU A 57 -45.97 8.58 13.58
CA LEU A 57 -44.84 8.39 14.48
C LEU A 57 -44.68 6.91 14.84
N VAL A 58 -43.44 6.47 15.06
CA VAL A 58 -43.14 5.12 15.55
C VAL A 58 -43.82 4.89 16.91
N ALA A 59 -43.85 5.91 17.77
CA ALA A 59 -44.59 5.89 19.04
C ALA A 59 -46.10 5.60 18.88
N ASP A 60 -46.71 5.95 17.74
CA ASP A 60 -48.12 5.72 17.44
C ASP A 60 -48.37 4.36 16.75
N GLY A 61 -47.41 3.43 16.87
CA GLY A 61 -47.46 2.13 16.22
C GLY A 61 -47.18 2.17 14.72
N ALA A 62 -46.46 3.19 14.24
CA ALA A 62 -45.81 3.07 12.94
C ALA A 62 -44.64 2.08 13.00
N ILE A 63 -44.27 1.60 11.83
CA ILE A 63 -43.11 0.71 11.65
C ILE A 63 -41.83 1.41 12.09
N ALA A 64 -40.96 0.70 12.80
CA ALA A 64 -39.63 1.16 13.19
C ALA A 64 -38.57 0.72 12.18
N ASP A 65 -38.36 1.50 11.12
CA ASP A 65 -37.34 1.19 10.12
C ASP A 65 -35.92 1.34 10.68
N THR A 66 -35.06 0.36 10.41
CA THR A 66 -33.64 0.39 10.74
C THR A 66 -32.84 0.84 9.52
N HIS A 67 -32.00 1.86 9.70
CA HIS A 67 -31.24 2.44 8.60
C HIS A 67 -29.73 2.26 8.82
N LEU A 68 -29.06 1.64 7.86
CA LEU A 68 -27.61 1.54 7.82
C LEU A 68 -27.05 2.37 6.67
N GLU A 69 -26.31 3.41 7.01
CA GLU A 69 -25.58 4.21 6.03
C GLU A 69 -24.12 3.78 5.99
N LEU A 70 -23.67 3.30 4.85
CA LEU A 70 -22.27 2.98 4.56
C LEU A 70 -21.67 4.12 3.74
N SER A 71 -20.57 4.69 4.21
CA SER A 71 -19.74 5.63 3.47
C SER A 71 -18.40 4.98 3.18
N ALA A 72 -18.07 4.76 1.91
CA ALA A 72 -16.82 4.10 1.51
C ALA A 72 -16.35 4.55 0.12
N PRO A 73 -15.03 4.57 -0.14
CA PRO A 73 -14.49 4.83 -1.46
C PRO A 73 -14.47 3.54 -2.30
N GLY A 74 -14.38 3.67 -3.63
CA GLY A 74 -14.06 2.52 -4.49
C GLY A 74 -15.07 1.36 -4.51
N VAL A 75 -16.33 1.59 -4.10
CA VAL A 75 -17.38 0.56 -4.10
C VAL A 75 -18.07 0.52 -5.46
N ASP A 76 -17.70 -0.47 -6.28
CA ASP A 76 -18.36 -0.78 -7.55
C ASP A 76 -19.75 -1.44 -7.35
N GLU A 77 -20.46 -1.71 -8.45
CA GLU A 77 -21.80 -2.30 -8.40
C GLU A 77 -21.81 -3.72 -7.83
N LYS A 78 -20.80 -4.54 -8.15
CA LYS A 78 -20.70 -5.93 -7.68
C LYS A 78 -20.47 -5.98 -6.18
N ARG A 79 -19.52 -5.17 -5.68
CA ARG A 79 -19.23 -4.99 -4.26
C ARG A 79 -20.43 -4.43 -3.53
N TRP A 80 -21.12 -3.43 -4.11
CA TRP A 80 -22.35 -2.89 -3.54
C TRP A 80 -23.46 -3.93 -3.42
N PHE A 81 -23.69 -4.75 -4.45
CA PHE A 81 -24.67 -5.81 -4.42
C PHE A 81 -24.38 -6.82 -3.29
N ALA A 82 -23.12 -7.23 -3.14
CA ALA A 82 -22.72 -8.12 -2.05
C ALA A 82 -22.90 -7.47 -0.67
N LEU A 83 -22.45 -6.22 -0.51
CA LEU A 83 -22.56 -5.47 0.75
C LEU A 83 -24.01 -5.29 1.17
N ARG A 84 -24.88 -4.75 0.31
CA ARG A 84 -26.27 -4.46 0.69
C ARG A 84 -27.03 -5.72 1.14
N ASN A 85 -26.78 -6.86 0.50
CA ASN A 85 -27.44 -8.12 0.86
C ASN A 85 -26.93 -8.65 2.20
N ARG A 86 -25.60 -8.81 2.34
CA ARG A 86 -24.99 -9.36 3.56
C ARG A 86 -25.19 -8.49 4.78
N LEU A 87 -25.07 -7.17 4.63
CA LEU A 87 -25.34 -6.23 5.73
C LEU A 87 -26.81 -6.28 6.15
N THR A 88 -27.73 -6.47 5.20
CA THR A 88 -29.14 -6.69 5.54
C THR A 88 -29.32 -7.99 6.30
N ASP A 89 -28.69 -9.10 5.88
CA ASP A 89 -28.73 -10.38 6.60
C ASP A 89 -28.27 -10.23 8.06
N VAL A 90 -27.09 -9.61 8.27
CA VAL A 90 -26.54 -9.35 9.61
C VAL A 90 -27.52 -8.58 10.49
N LEU A 91 -28.16 -7.53 9.95
CA LEU A 91 -29.10 -6.71 10.72
C LEU A 91 -30.40 -7.46 11.03
N VAL A 92 -30.92 -8.23 10.09
CA VAL A 92 -32.12 -9.06 10.28
C VAL A 92 -31.88 -10.07 11.41
N ASP A 93 -30.77 -10.78 11.34
CA ASP A 93 -30.42 -11.82 12.30
C ASP A 93 -30.14 -11.22 13.69
N ALA A 94 -29.30 -10.17 13.77
CA ALA A 94 -28.89 -9.58 15.04
C ALA A 94 -30.02 -8.84 15.76
N LEU A 95 -31.01 -8.32 15.03
CA LEU A 95 -32.16 -7.63 15.59
C LEU A 95 -33.40 -8.53 15.71
N ALA A 96 -33.27 -9.81 15.38
CA ALA A 96 -34.36 -10.79 15.37
C ALA A 96 -35.60 -10.28 14.60
N ILE A 97 -35.37 -9.67 13.44
CA ILE A 97 -36.44 -9.22 12.55
C ILE A 97 -36.96 -10.43 11.78
N ASP A 98 -38.27 -10.63 11.77
CA ASP A 98 -38.88 -11.71 10.98
C ASP A 98 -38.61 -11.50 9.47
N ASP A 99 -38.42 -12.58 8.71
CA ASP A 99 -38.09 -12.47 7.27
C ASP A 99 -39.18 -11.74 6.46
N ALA A 100 -40.44 -11.84 6.89
CA ALA A 100 -41.56 -11.09 6.31
C ALA A 100 -41.43 -9.57 6.49
N ASP A 101 -40.65 -9.13 7.47
CA ASP A 101 -40.44 -7.75 7.91
C ASP A 101 -39.05 -7.22 7.53
N ARG A 102 -38.28 -8.01 6.78
CA ARG A 102 -36.93 -7.65 6.28
C ARG A 102 -36.88 -6.33 5.50
N TRP A 103 -37.98 -5.95 4.87
CA TRP A 103 -38.09 -4.72 4.10
C TRP A 103 -37.99 -3.44 4.97
N HIS A 104 -38.04 -3.57 6.30
CA HIS A 104 -37.77 -2.49 7.26
C HIS A 104 -36.28 -2.18 7.46
N VAL A 105 -35.39 -2.99 6.88
CA VAL A 105 -33.95 -2.76 6.92
C VAL A 105 -33.52 -2.04 5.65
N ASN A 106 -33.07 -0.80 5.81
CA ASN A 106 -32.66 0.08 4.73
C ASN A 106 -31.15 0.26 4.73
N VAL A 107 -30.45 -0.22 3.69
CA VAL A 107 -29.01 -0.01 3.54
C VAL A 107 -28.73 0.99 2.43
N LYS A 108 -28.02 2.07 2.75
CA LYS A 108 -27.67 3.15 1.82
C LYS A 108 -26.15 3.27 1.67
N LEU A 109 -25.68 3.45 0.43
CA LEU A 109 -24.28 3.74 0.13
C LEU A 109 -24.08 5.22 -0.20
N ASN A 110 -23.21 5.89 0.55
CA ASN A 110 -22.65 7.20 0.24
C ASN A 110 -21.23 7.00 -0.29
N ARG A 111 -21.08 6.86 -1.61
CA ARG A 111 -19.75 6.79 -2.23
C ARG A 111 -19.06 8.14 -2.11
N TYR A 112 -17.79 8.13 -1.75
CA TYR A 112 -16.96 9.33 -1.75
C TYR A 112 -15.64 9.08 -2.48
N ASP A 113 -15.01 10.16 -2.94
CA ASP A 113 -13.68 10.12 -3.54
C ASP A 113 -12.62 10.15 -2.43
N ALA A 114 -11.56 9.35 -2.52
CA ALA A 114 -10.53 9.28 -1.48
C ALA A 114 -9.89 10.66 -1.20
N HIS A 115 -9.76 11.50 -2.22
CA HIS A 115 -9.25 12.87 -2.10
C HIS A 115 -10.19 13.80 -1.32
N SER A 116 -11.49 13.48 -1.29
CA SER A 116 -12.52 14.27 -0.60
C SER A 116 -12.67 13.92 0.89
N PHE A 117 -11.92 12.94 1.37
CA PHE A 117 -11.94 12.49 2.77
C PHE A 117 -10.60 12.74 3.44
N ALA A 118 -10.61 13.34 4.63
CA ALA A 118 -9.40 13.69 5.35
C ALA A 118 -9.21 12.86 6.62
N VAL A 119 -7.98 12.38 6.82
CA VAL A 119 -7.58 11.56 7.96
C VAL A 119 -6.32 12.17 8.56
N ALA A 120 -6.38 12.51 9.84
CA ALA A 120 -5.29 13.22 10.52
C ALA A 120 -4.78 14.46 9.73
N GLY A 121 -5.70 15.17 9.06
CA GLY A 121 -5.39 16.38 8.30
C GLY A 121 -4.77 16.18 6.92
N ASN A 122 -4.64 14.94 6.42
CA ASN A 122 -4.20 14.65 5.05
C ASN A 122 -5.35 14.01 4.28
N ALA A 123 -5.36 14.11 2.94
CA ALA A 123 -6.33 13.37 2.14
C ALA A 123 -6.10 11.85 2.30
N ALA A 124 -7.15 11.04 2.13
CA ALA A 124 -7.07 9.61 2.42
C ALA A 124 -6.13 8.87 1.44
N ASP A 125 -6.12 9.30 0.19
CA ASP A 125 -5.22 8.83 -0.88
C ASP A 125 -3.75 9.19 -0.60
N ASP A 126 -3.46 10.38 -0.06
CA ASP A 126 -2.11 10.77 0.36
C ASP A 126 -1.52 9.79 1.39
N LEU A 127 -2.36 9.17 2.22
CA LEU A 127 -1.90 8.19 3.22
C LEU A 127 -1.52 6.86 2.59
N ASP A 128 -2.19 6.43 1.53
CA ASP A 128 -1.83 5.21 0.79
C ASP A 128 -0.52 5.43 0.02
N ASP A 129 -0.37 6.57 -0.65
CA ASP A 129 0.84 6.93 -1.39
C ASP A 129 2.07 7.06 -0.49
N ARG A 130 1.94 7.72 0.68
CA ARG A 130 3.04 7.79 1.66
C ARG A 130 3.43 6.43 2.22
N ARG A 131 2.51 5.46 2.25
CA ARG A 131 2.78 4.09 2.71
C ARG A 131 3.43 3.24 1.63
N HIS A 132 3.14 3.48 0.35
CA HIS A 132 3.91 2.89 -0.76
C HIS A 132 5.29 3.52 -0.92
N LEU A 133 5.47 4.75 -0.43
CA LEU A 133 6.75 5.47 -0.36
C LEU A 133 7.53 5.22 0.93
N GLU A 134 7.07 4.35 1.85
CA GLU A 134 7.95 3.74 2.86
C GLU A 134 8.60 2.46 2.26
N PRO A 135 9.80 2.53 1.66
CA PRO A 135 10.54 1.33 1.31
C PRO A 135 11.02 0.69 2.61
N GLU A 136 10.53 -0.51 2.94
CA GLU A 136 11.18 -1.50 3.81
C GLU A 136 11.97 -0.99 5.06
N THR A 137 11.62 0.14 5.66
CA THR A 137 12.49 0.78 6.67
C THR A 137 12.13 0.40 8.10
N LYS A 138 11.33 -0.67 8.26
CA LYS A 138 11.16 -1.40 9.52
C LYS A 138 11.71 -2.82 9.50
N ARG A 139 12.67 -3.14 8.62
CA ARG A 139 13.76 -4.02 9.07
C ARG A 139 14.74 -3.13 9.82
N ALA A 140 14.63 -3.16 11.16
CA ALA A 140 15.73 -2.72 12.01
C ALA A 140 17.05 -3.20 11.38
N PRO A 141 18.06 -2.33 11.18
CA PRO A 141 19.33 -2.80 10.66
C PRO A 141 19.78 -3.91 11.59
N ARG A 142 19.78 -5.16 11.10
CA ARG A 142 20.51 -6.24 11.75
C ARG A 142 21.91 -5.67 11.87
N ARG A 143 22.30 -5.31 13.10
CA ARG A 143 23.68 -4.93 13.42
C ARG A 143 24.55 -5.89 12.62
N PRO A 144 25.33 -5.43 11.64
CA PRO A 144 26.22 -6.32 10.94
C PRO A 144 27.11 -6.90 12.03
N GLY A 145 27.02 -8.21 12.24
CA GLY A 145 27.83 -8.90 13.21
C GLY A 145 29.28 -8.50 12.95
N ARG A 146 30.04 -8.22 14.02
CA ARG A 146 31.44 -7.74 14.00
C ARG A 146 32.40 -8.57 13.12
N LEU A 147 31.95 -9.69 12.56
CA LEU A 147 32.66 -10.54 11.61
C LEU A 147 32.66 -10.00 10.16
N GLY A 148 31.62 -9.28 9.72
CA GLY A 148 31.48 -8.84 8.32
C GLY A 148 32.43 -7.71 7.91
N TRP A 149 32.67 -6.75 8.81
CA TRP A 149 33.61 -5.63 8.56
C TRP A 149 35.03 -6.14 8.31
N ARG A 150 35.48 -7.13 9.10
CA ARG A 150 36.85 -7.65 8.98
C ARG A 150 37.08 -8.30 7.62
N ALA A 151 36.11 -9.07 7.11
CA ALA A 151 36.20 -9.68 5.79
C ALA A 151 36.25 -8.62 4.65
N ALA A 152 35.45 -7.55 4.75
CA ALA A 152 35.49 -6.46 3.78
C ALA A 152 36.81 -5.68 3.81
N LEU A 153 37.40 -5.48 5.00
CA LEU A 153 38.70 -4.83 5.15
C LEU A 153 39.83 -5.66 4.52
N PHE A 154 39.83 -6.98 4.72
CA PHE A 154 40.82 -7.88 4.12
C PHE A 154 40.66 -7.99 2.60
N ALA A 155 39.44 -8.00 2.08
CA ALA A 155 39.19 -8.00 0.64
C ALA A 155 39.70 -6.71 -0.03
N GLY A 156 39.46 -5.54 0.58
CA GLY A 156 39.98 -4.26 0.09
C GLY A 156 41.51 -4.20 0.11
N LEU A 157 42.14 -4.72 1.17
CA LEU A 157 43.60 -4.75 1.30
C LEU A 157 44.26 -5.71 0.30
N ALA A 158 43.64 -6.86 0.03
CA ALA A 158 44.12 -7.80 -1.00
C ALA A 158 44.01 -7.21 -2.42
N LEU A 159 42.91 -6.52 -2.74
CA LEU A 159 42.75 -5.83 -4.03
C LEU A 159 43.73 -4.65 -4.19
N GLY A 160 43.99 -3.90 -3.12
CA GLY A 160 45.00 -2.84 -3.11
C GLY A 160 46.43 -3.38 -3.31
N ALA A 161 46.77 -4.50 -2.67
CA ALA A 161 48.08 -5.13 -2.83
C ALA A 161 48.28 -5.69 -4.25
N LEU A 162 47.26 -6.32 -4.84
CA LEU A 162 47.34 -6.87 -6.18
C LEU A 162 47.51 -5.78 -7.25
N THR A 163 46.78 -4.68 -7.12
CA THR A 163 46.87 -3.54 -8.04
C THR A 163 48.22 -2.83 -7.94
N THR A 164 48.72 -2.64 -6.71
CA THR A 164 50.05 -2.05 -6.47
C THR A 164 51.17 -2.95 -7.00
N TYR A 165 51.09 -4.26 -6.80
CA TYR A 165 52.06 -5.22 -7.32
C TYR A 165 52.12 -5.21 -8.85
N ARG A 166 50.97 -5.20 -9.54
CA ARG A 166 50.93 -5.14 -11.02
C ARG A 166 51.49 -3.84 -11.57
N TRP A 167 51.30 -2.73 -10.87
CA TRP A 167 51.86 -1.44 -11.27
C TRP A 167 53.38 -1.39 -11.07
N LEU A 168 53.89 -1.91 -9.95
CA LEU A 168 55.34 -2.00 -9.71
C LEU A 168 56.03 -2.96 -10.67
N SER A 169 55.45 -4.13 -10.95
CA SER A 169 56.06 -5.10 -11.86
C SER A 169 56.14 -4.57 -13.29
N ALA A 170 55.10 -3.85 -13.76
CA ALA A 170 55.11 -3.20 -15.06
C ALA A 170 56.22 -2.14 -15.19
N ARG A 171 56.52 -1.40 -14.12
CA ARG A 171 57.63 -0.42 -14.12
C ARG A 171 59.01 -1.09 -14.07
N LEU A 172 59.16 -2.17 -13.31
CA LEU A 172 60.45 -2.87 -13.19
C LEU A 172 60.84 -3.64 -14.45
N THR A 173 59.88 -4.11 -15.27
CA THR A 173 60.19 -4.73 -16.58
C THR A 173 60.44 -3.71 -17.70
N SER A 174 60.14 -2.42 -17.51
CA SER A 174 60.33 -1.42 -18.55
C SER A 174 61.76 -0.85 -18.62
N ASP A 175 62.59 -1.10 -17.60
CA ASP A 175 64.00 -0.68 -17.55
C ASP A 175 64.99 -1.81 -17.91
N ALA A 176 64.49 -2.95 -18.40
CA ALA A 176 65.31 -4.12 -18.72
C ALA A 176 65.09 -4.63 -20.15
N ILE A 177 65.22 -3.76 -21.16
CA ILE A 177 65.80 -4.07 -22.48
C ILE A 177 66.38 -2.74 -23.01
N ALA A 178 67.66 -2.51 -22.74
CA ALA A 178 68.52 -1.70 -23.57
C ALA A 178 69.78 -2.53 -23.78
N ASP A 179 69.78 -3.34 -24.85
CA ASP A 179 71.02 -3.76 -25.48
C ASP A 179 70.83 -3.67 -27.00
N GLU A 180 71.86 -3.17 -27.62
CA GLU A 180 71.91 -2.44 -28.88
C GLU A 180 72.17 -3.41 -30.04
N ALA A 181 71.50 -3.23 -31.18
CA ALA A 181 71.89 -3.88 -32.43
C ALA A 181 72.03 -2.82 -33.55
N PRO A 182 73.05 -2.90 -34.42
CA PRO A 182 73.46 -1.79 -35.29
C PRO A 182 72.50 -1.58 -36.47
N PRO A 183 72.47 -0.38 -37.08
CA PRO A 183 71.55 -0.05 -38.17
C PRO A 183 71.90 -0.76 -39.49
N GLU A 184 70.85 -1.19 -40.20
CA GLU A 184 70.95 -1.78 -41.55
C GLU A 184 71.36 -0.76 -42.64
N PRO A 185 72.01 -1.21 -43.73
CA PRO A 185 72.55 -0.32 -44.77
C PRO A 185 71.47 0.25 -45.69
N ARG A 186 71.61 1.54 -46.03
CA ARG A 186 70.80 2.23 -47.04
C ARG A 186 71.05 1.66 -48.44
N THR A 187 69.99 1.25 -49.12
CA THR A 187 69.99 0.97 -50.56
C THR A 187 70.18 2.26 -51.37
N PRO A 188 71.07 2.29 -52.38
CA PRO A 188 71.26 3.47 -53.23
C PRO A 188 70.14 3.58 -54.27
N VAL A 189 69.60 4.79 -54.42
CA VAL A 189 68.68 5.20 -55.50
C VAL A 189 69.48 5.28 -56.82
N PRO A 190 69.06 4.62 -57.92
CA PRO A 190 69.67 4.84 -59.23
C PRO A 190 69.28 6.22 -59.77
N ALA A 191 70.28 7.00 -60.17
CA ALA A 191 70.13 8.30 -60.84
C ALA A 191 69.52 8.14 -62.25
N ALA A 192 68.60 9.03 -62.60
CA ALA A 192 68.12 9.18 -63.98
C ALA A 192 69.22 9.81 -64.86
N PRO A 193 69.50 9.29 -66.07
CA PRO A 193 70.40 9.95 -67.01
C PRO A 193 69.76 11.21 -67.63
N PRO A 194 70.59 12.21 -67.99
CA PRO A 194 70.15 13.53 -68.40
C PRO A 194 69.53 13.56 -69.81
N SER A 195 68.60 14.49 -69.98
CA SER A 195 67.98 14.90 -71.24
C SER A 195 68.98 15.52 -72.21
N GLU A 196 68.99 15.07 -73.46
CA GLU A 196 69.55 15.84 -74.59
C GLU A 196 68.43 16.61 -75.31
N TYR A 197 68.80 17.82 -75.72
CA TYR A 197 68.03 18.88 -76.34
C TYR A 197 67.59 18.56 -77.78
#